data_AF-A0A2N0WM77-F1
#
_entry.id   AF-A0A2N0WM77-F1
#
_cell.length_a   1.000
_cell.length_b   1.000
_cell.length_c   1.000
_cell.angle_alpha   90.00
_cell.angle_beta   90.00
_cell.angle_gamma   90.00
#
_symmetry.space_group_name_H-M   'P 1'
#
loop_
_entity.id
_entity.type
_entity.pdbx_description
1 polymer ?
#
loop_
_entity_poly.entity_id
_entity_poly.type
_entity_poly.pdbx_seq_one_letter_code
_entity_poly.pdbx_strand_id
1 'polypeptide(L)' 'MNVIDGIHSKIIFADNKYMTVESFNWFSAAREGEYANVETSLVYAGDLAKETKTHIDFLNNRIFRLYVKDSESTEVIA' A
#
# COMPACT_ATOMS: atom_id res chain seq x y z
N MET A 1 -8.24 -6.91 10.68
CA MET A 1 -7.61 -5.81 9.91
C MET A 1 -6.36 -6.39 9.29
N ASN A 2 -6.19 -6.28 7.97
CA ASN A 2 -4.99 -6.78 7.31
C ASN A 2 -3.90 -5.71 7.40
N VAL A 3 -2.78 -6.02 8.04
CA VAL A 3 -1.63 -5.12 8.17
C VAL A 3 -0.46 -5.75 7.43
N ILE A 4 0.21 -4.95 6.61
CA ILE A 4 1.45 -5.34 5.94
C ILE A 4 2.52 -4.38 6.42
N ASP A 5 3.57 -4.92 7.02
CA ASP A 5 4.67 -4.11 7.53
C ASP A 5 5.67 -3.72 6.41
N GLY A 6 6.27 -2.54 6.56
CA GLY A 6 7.31 -2.05 5.66
C GLY A 6 6.86 -1.81 4.21
N ILE A 7 5.63 -1.31 3.99
CA ILE A 7 5.20 -0.88 2.65
C ILE A 7 5.81 0.49 2.33
N HIS A 8 6.64 0.54 1.29
CA HIS A 8 7.25 1.78 0.79
C HIS A 8 6.80 2.14 -0.65
N SER A 9 6.12 1.24 -1.35
CA SER A 9 5.59 1.49 -2.69
C SER A 9 4.45 2.52 -2.65
N LYS A 10 4.49 3.53 -3.53
CA LYS A 10 3.38 4.45 -3.79
C LYS A 10 2.87 4.18 -5.19
N ILE A 11 1.74 3.46 -5.26
CA ILE A 11 1.16 2.95 -6.48
C ILE A 11 -0.35 3.17 -6.43
N ILE A 12 -0.93 3.71 -7.49
CA ILE A 12 -2.39 3.73 -7.70
C ILE A 12 -2.73 2.76 -8.81
N PHE A 13 -3.83 2.01 -8.63
CA PHE A 13 -4.49 1.24 -9.69
C PHE A 13 -5.89 1.80 -9.89
N ALA A 14 -6.33 1.97 -11.13
CA ALA A 14 -7.70 2.34 -11.46
C ALA A 14 -8.23 1.55 -12.67
N ASP A 15 -9.42 0.98 -12.52
CA ASP A 15 -10.21 0.31 -13.56
C ASP A 15 -9.48 -0.79 -14.36
N ASN A 16 -8.41 -1.38 -13.80
CA ASN A 16 -7.48 -2.27 -14.51
C ASN A 16 -6.88 -1.66 -15.78
N LYS A 17 -6.96 -0.33 -15.93
CA LYS A 17 -6.54 0.40 -17.12
C LYS A 17 -5.45 1.41 -16.86
N TYR A 18 -5.34 1.88 -15.63
CA TYR A 18 -4.36 2.86 -15.22
C TYR A 18 -3.59 2.35 -14.02
N MET A 19 -2.27 2.54 -14.07
CA MET A 19 -1.38 2.28 -12.95
C MET A 19 -0.37 3.42 -12.85
N THR A 20 -0.11 3.90 -11.64
CA THR A 20 0.98 4.85 -11.39
C THR A 20 2.04 4.24 -10.51
N VAL A 21 3.31 4.54 -10.76
CA VAL A 21 4.42 4.24 -9.85
C VAL A 21 5.13 5.54 -9.56
N GLU A 22 5.26 5.87 -8.28
CA GLU A 22 5.67 7.19 -7.86
C GLU A 22 6.72 7.13 -6.75
N SER A 23 7.64 8.09 -6.77
CA SER A 23 8.50 8.38 -5.60
C SER A 23 7.76 9.26 -4.57
N PHE A 24 6.76 10.03 -5.03
CA PHE A 24 6.00 10.97 -4.22
C PHE A 24 5.21 10.25 -3.12
N ASN A 25 5.47 10.60 -1.85
CA ASN A 25 4.67 10.10 -0.74
C ASN A 25 3.42 10.95 -0.55
N TRP A 26 2.26 10.42 -0.99
CA TRP A 26 0.98 11.08 -0.76
C TRP A 26 0.77 11.36 0.73
N PHE A 27 0.35 12.60 1.03
CA PHE A 27 0.07 13.13 2.36
C PHE A 27 1.27 13.45 3.27
N SER A 28 2.51 13.10 2.89
CA SER A 28 3.68 13.41 3.75
C SER A 28 4.81 14.14 3.05
N ALA A 29 4.90 14.08 1.71
CA ALA A 29 5.97 14.75 1.00
C ALA A 29 5.76 16.28 0.99
N ALA A 30 6.82 17.00 1.36
CA ALA A 30 6.83 18.46 1.36
C ALA A 30 6.72 18.99 -0.08
N ARG A 31 5.91 20.04 -0.25
CA ARG A 31 5.71 20.71 -1.55
C ARG A 31 6.42 22.06 -1.64
N GLU A 32 6.86 22.59 -0.51
CA GLU A 32 7.49 23.90 -0.38
C GLU A 32 8.63 23.83 0.66
N GLY A 33 9.54 24.80 0.60
CA GLY A 33 10.68 24.90 1.51
C GLY A 33 11.85 23.98 1.15
N GLU A 34 12.84 23.93 2.04
CA GLU A 34 14.12 23.23 1.83
C GLU A 34 13.98 21.70 1.68
N TYR A 35 12.87 21.13 2.13
CA TYR A 35 12.60 19.68 2.09
C TYR A 35 11.73 19.26 0.91
N ALA A 36 11.36 20.19 0.01
CA ALA A 36 10.65 19.88 -1.22
C ALA A 36 11.59 19.15 -2.20
N ASN A 37 11.48 17.82 -2.22
CA ASN A 37 12.30 16.98 -3.09
C ASN A 37 11.77 16.96 -4.53
N VAL A 38 12.68 16.65 -5.47
CA VAL A 38 12.29 16.30 -6.84
C VAL A 38 11.70 14.90 -6.82
N GLU A 39 10.49 14.78 -7.37
CA GLU A 39 9.70 13.56 -7.33
C GLU A 39 9.34 13.17 -8.77
N THR A 40 9.30 11.87 -9.05
CA THR A 40 8.99 11.34 -10.38
C THR A 40 7.82 10.38 -10.28
N SER A 41 6.86 10.55 -11.19
CA SER A 41 5.72 9.67 -11.35
C SER A 41 5.67 9.16 -12.78
N LEU A 42 5.44 7.85 -12.92
CA LEU A 42 5.19 7.20 -14.21
C LEU A 42 3.75 6.73 -14.25
N VAL A 43 3.05 7.06 -15.34
CA VAL A 43 1.68 6.61 -15.58
C VAL A 43 1.69 5.62 -16.73
N TYR A 44 1.14 4.44 -16.46
CA TYR A 44 0.89 3.39 -17.43
C TYR A 44 -0.61 3.36 -17.74
N ALA A 45 -0.94 3.27 -19.02
CA ALA A 45 -2.31 3.16 -19.49
C ALA A 45 -2.42 2.02 -20.52
N GLY A 46 -3.41 1.15 -20.39
CA GLY A 46 -3.58 -0.01 -21.26
C GLY A 46 -4.49 -1.07 -20.66
N ASP A 47 -4.29 -2.33 -21.04
CA ASP A 47 -4.81 -3.46 -20.26
C ASP A 47 -3.76 -3.83 -19.21
N LEU A 48 -4.09 -3.56 -17.94
CA LEU A 48 -3.20 -3.74 -16.80
C LEU A 48 -3.82 -4.69 -15.75
N ALA A 49 -4.81 -5.49 -16.14
CA ALA A 49 -5.50 -6.40 -15.23
C ALA A 49 -4.53 -7.42 -14.60
N LYS A 50 -3.56 -7.90 -15.39
CA LYS A 50 -2.57 -8.88 -14.93
C LYS A 50 -1.59 -8.26 -13.95
N GLU A 51 -1.05 -7.09 -14.27
CA GLU A 51 -0.11 -6.33 -13.44
C GLU A 51 -0.75 -5.95 -12.10
N THR A 52 -1.98 -5.42 -12.16
CA THR A 52 -2.78 -5.08 -10.97
C THR A 52 -2.96 -6.31 -10.08
N LYS A 53 -3.37 -7.44 -10.66
CA LYS A 53 -3.54 -8.70 -9.93
C LYS A 53 -2.22 -9.17 -9.30
N THR A 54 -1.11 -9.13 -10.04
CA THR A 54 0.20 -9.55 -9.52
C THR A 54 0.62 -8.70 -8.31
N HIS A 55 0.43 -7.38 -8.35
CA HIS A 55 0.75 -6.51 -7.21
C HIS A 55 -0.15 -6.78 -6.00
N ILE A 56 -1.46 -6.96 -6.21
CA ILE A 56 -2.40 -7.28 -5.14
C ILE A 56 -2.09 -8.64 -4.50
N ASP A 57 -1.81 -9.66 -5.33
CA ASP A 57 -1.44 -11.00 -4.85
C ASP A 57 -0.15 -10.95 -4.02
N PHE A 58 0.85 -10.18 -4.47
CA PHE A 58 2.08 -9.96 -3.70
C PHE A 58 1.82 -9.33 -2.33
N LEU A 59 1.00 -8.27 -2.27
CA LEU A 59 0.64 -7.63 -1.01
C LEU A 59 -0.14 -8.58 -0.09
N ASN A 60 -1.09 -9.35 -0.64
CA ASN A 60 -1.86 -10.33 0.11
C ASN A 60 -0.99 -11.43 0.72
N ASN A 61 0.05 -11.88 0.00
CA ASN A 61 1.00 -12.86 0.52
C ASN A 61 1.90 -12.33 1.64
N ARG A 62 1.97 -11.00 1.81
CA ARG A 62 2.74 -10.34 2.87
C ARG A 62 1.91 -9.93 4.08
N ILE A 63 0.61 -10.24 4.10
CA ILE A 63 -0.26 -9.88 5.23
C ILE A 63 0.26 -10.57 6.49
N PHE A 64 0.62 -9.76 7.47
CA PHE A 64 0.99 -10.23 8.80
C PHE A 64 -0.30 -10.53 9.57
N ARG A 65 -0.53 -11.80 9.93
CA ARG A 65 -1.76 -12.24 10.58
C ARG A 65 -1.89 -11.87 12.07
N LEU A 66 -0.95 -11.09 12.63
CA LEU A 66 -0.92 -10.81 14.07
C LEU A 66 -2.04 -9.89 14.57
N TYR A 67 -2.79 -9.22 13.70
CA TYR A 67 -4.00 -8.48 14.08
C TYR A 67 -5.26 -9.37 13.99
N VAL A 68 -5.23 -10.55 14.62
CA VAL A 68 -6.44 -11.20 15.10
C VAL A 68 -6.84 -10.45 16.36
N LYS A 69 -7.97 -9.75 16.32
CA LYS A 69 -8.53 -9.09 17.48
C LYS A 69 -8.82 -10.18 18.51
N ASP A 70 -8.15 -10.17 19.66
CA ASP A 70 -8.56 -10.93 20.83
C ASP A 70 -9.99 -10.48 21.19
N SER A 71 -10.95 -11.23 20.68
CA SER A 71 -12.34 -11.18 21.07
C SER A 71 -12.72 -12.52 21.66
N GLU A 72 -11.91 -13.05 22.56
CA GLU A 72 -12.35 -14.02 23.55
C GLU A 72 -11.82 -13.56 24.91
N SER A 73 -12.78 -13.23 25.76
CA SER A 73 -12.67 -12.69 27.09
C SER A 73 -11.76 -13.51 27.99
N THR A 74 -10.85 -12.82 28.67
CA THR A 74 -10.15 -13.30 29.85
C THR A 74 -11.16 -13.77 30.92
N GLU A 75 -11.33 -15.09 31.06
CA GLU A 75 -11.74 -15.66 32.34
C GLU A 75 -10.48 -15.81 33.21
N VAL A 76 -10.36 -14.91 34.19
CA VAL A 76 -9.42 -15.06 35.29
C VAL A 76 -9.97 -16.15 36.20
N ILE A 77 -9.37 -17.34 36.16
CA ILE A 77 -9.57 -18.34 37.20
C ILE A 77 -8.62 -17.99 38.35
N ALA A 78 -9.23 -17.80 39.52
CA ALA A 78 -8.60 -17.37 40.78
C ALA A 78 -7.61 -18.38 41.36
#